data_AF-A0A848S5A7-F1
#
_entry.id   AF-A0A848S5A7-F1
#
_cell.length_a   1.000
_cell.length_b   1.000
_cell.length_c   1.000
_cell.angle_alpha   90.00
_cell.angle_beta   90.00
_cell.angle_gamma   90.00
#
_symmetry.space_group_name_H-M   'P 1'
#
loop_
_entity.id
_entity.type
_entity.pdbx_description
1 polymer ?
#
loop_
_entity_poly.entity_id
_entity_poly.type
_entity_poly.pdbx_seq_one_letter_code
_entity_poly.pdbx_strand_id
1 'polypeptide(L)'
;MSTLITDTNAVLTFTGQWARQEMADYIASAMSCEEIDALYGLLYAMGELAAADMWMAAHARNAEPGDRHYRTSDAQYAVPVDPIDLLQCDSCQ
;
A
#
# COMPACT_ATOMS: atom_id res chain seq x y z
N MET A 1 0.50 -30.45 1.80
CA MET A 1 -0.54 -29.70 1.06
C MET A 1 -0.22 -29.80 -0.41
N SER A 2 -1.15 -30.27 -1.23
CA SER A 2 -0.97 -30.28 -2.69
C SER A 2 -1.24 -28.88 -3.22
N THR A 3 -0.31 -28.33 -4.00
CA THR A 3 -0.39 -27.01 -4.65
C THR A 3 -0.76 -27.11 -6.13
N LEU A 4 -1.29 -28.25 -6.56
CA LEU A 4 -1.78 -28.38 -7.93
C LEU A 4 -2.99 -27.46 -8.09
N ILE A 5 -2.83 -26.39 -8.85
CA ILE A 5 -3.93 -25.67 -9.48
C ILE A 5 -4.60 -26.69 -10.41
N THR A 6 -5.62 -27.37 -9.91
CA THR A 6 -6.36 -28.39 -10.66
C THR A 6 -7.48 -27.77 -11.49
N ASP A 7 -7.80 -26.49 -11.26
CA ASP A 7 -8.80 -25.74 -12.00
C ASP A 7 -8.33 -24.31 -12.30
N THR A 8 -7.76 -24.13 -13.50
CA THR A 8 -7.30 -22.83 -13.99
C THR A 8 -8.46 -21.83 -14.16
N ASN A 9 -9.67 -22.29 -14.50
CA ASN A 9 -10.80 -21.38 -14.70
C ASN A 9 -11.25 -20.75 -13.38
N ALA A 10 -11.26 -21.51 -12.29
CA ALA A 10 -11.54 -20.98 -10.96
C ALA A 10 -10.52 -19.90 -10.57
N VAL A 11 -9.23 -20.12 -10.84
CA VAL A 11 -8.18 -19.15 -10.55
C VAL A 11 -8.29 -17.89 -11.40
N LEU A 12 -8.57 -18.02 -12.71
CA LEU A 12 -8.79 -16.87 -13.60
C LEU A 12 -10.03 -16.07 -13.17
N THR A 13 -11.09 -16.75 -12.74
CA THR A 13 -12.30 -16.09 -12.25
C THR A 13 -12.01 -15.33 -10.97
N PHE A 14 -11.29 -15.93 -10.02
CA PHE A 14 -10.89 -15.27 -8.78
C PHE A 14 -10.04 -14.03 -9.08
N THR A 15 -8.92 -14.20 -9.78
CA THR A 15 -8.00 -13.10 -10.10
C THR A 15 -8.70 -11.96 -10.84
N GLY A 16 -9.59 -12.26 -11.80
CA GLY A 16 -10.37 -11.25 -12.50
C GLY A 16 -11.31 -10.44 -11.59
N GLN A 17 -11.96 -11.07 -10.61
CA GLN A 17 -12.79 -10.33 -9.63
C GLN A 17 -11.93 -9.50 -8.69
N TRP A 18 -10.79 -10.05 -8.25
CA TRP A 18 -9.86 -9.39 -7.35
C TRP A 18 -8.99 -8.33 -8.05
N ALA A 19 -9.03 -8.21 -9.37
CA ALA A 19 -8.43 -7.10 -10.11
C ALA A 19 -9.32 -5.83 -10.17
N ARG A 20 -10.52 -5.84 -9.57
CA ARG A 20 -11.43 -4.69 -9.57
C ARG A 20 -11.07 -3.65 -8.52
N GLN A 21 -10.74 -2.43 -8.95
CA GLN A 21 -10.37 -1.33 -8.05
C GLN A 21 -11.45 -0.96 -7.03
N GLU A 22 -12.72 -0.88 -7.44
CA GLU A 22 -13.84 -0.59 -6.54
C GLU A 22 -13.90 -1.57 -5.35
N MET A 23 -13.52 -2.82 -5.59
CA MET A 23 -13.52 -3.84 -4.55
C MET A 23 -12.36 -3.64 -3.57
N ALA A 24 -11.15 -3.34 -4.08
CA ALA A 24 -10.00 -3.01 -3.24
C ALA A 24 -10.27 -1.76 -2.39
N ASP A 25 -10.83 -0.71 -2.97
CA ASP A 25 -11.13 0.54 -2.27
C ASP A 25 -12.14 0.35 -1.13
N TYR A 26 -13.07 -0.59 -1.26
CA TYR A 26 -14.08 -0.88 -0.25
C TYR A 26 -13.59 -1.85 0.84
N ILE A 27 -12.82 -2.87 0.47
CA ILE A 27 -12.51 -4.01 1.37
C ILE A 27 -11.15 -3.85 2.04
N ALA A 28 -10.15 -3.26 1.37
CA ALA A 28 -8.76 -3.33 1.81
C ALA A 28 -8.50 -2.68 3.18
N SER A 29 -9.33 -1.71 3.59
CA SER A 29 -9.24 -1.08 4.92
C SER A 29 -9.66 -2.00 6.07
N ALA A 30 -10.49 -3.02 5.80
CA ALA A 30 -10.96 -3.96 6.80
C ALA A 30 -10.07 -5.21 6.93
N MET A 31 -9.10 -5.38 6.02
CA MET A 31 -8.19 -6.52 6.00
C MET A 31 -6.98 -6.25 6.90
N SER A 32 -6.40 -7.30 7.48
CA SER A 32 -5.13 -7.20 8.20
C SER A 32 -3.95 -7.07 7.23
N CYS A 33 -2.79 -6.62 7.74
CA CYS A 33 -1.55 -6.61 6.97
C CYS A 33 -1.20 -8.03 6.46
N GLU A 34 -1.38 -9.06 7.29
CA GLU A 34 -1.10 -10.45 6.90
C GLU A 34 -2.00 -10.94 5.76
N GLU A 35 -3.29 -10.57 5.80
CA GLU A 35 -4.24 -10.93 4.74
C GLU A 35 -3.88 -10.24 3.43
N ILE A 36 -3.47 -8.97 3.48
CA ILE A 36 -3.01 -8.21 2.31
C ILE A 36 -1.71 -8.76 1.76
N ASP A 37 -0.75 -9.14 2.61
CA ASP A 37 0.49 -9.78 2.17
C ASP A 37 0.22 -11.12 1.46
N ALA A 38 -0.68 -11.93 2.02
CA ALA A 38 -1.06 -13.20 1.43
C ALA A 38 -1.76 -13.01 0.06
N LEU A 39 -2.68 -12.05 -0.03
CA LEU A 39 -3.36 -11.72 -1.29
C LEU A 39 -2.40 -11.16 -2.33
N TYR A 40 -1.52 -10.23 -1.93
CA TYR A 40 -0.47 -9.68 -2.79
C TYR A 40 0.39 -10.81 -3.35
N GLY A 41 0.88 -11.71 -2.49
CA GLY A 41 1.71 -12.84 -2.89
C GLY A 41 1.00 -13.77 -3.88
N LEU A 42 -0.29 -14.04 -3.67
CA LEU A 42 -1.08 -14.86 -4.59
C LEU A 42 -1.26 -14.19 -5.96
N LEU A 43 -1.69 -12.92 -5.99
CA LEU A 43 -1.88 -12.17 -7.25
C LEU A 43 -0.56 -12.03 -8.01
N TYR A 44 0.53 -11.72 -7.30
CA TYR A 44 1.86 -11.65 -7.87
C TYR A 44 2.30 -12.99 -8.49
N ALA A 45 2.11 -14.10 -7.77
CA ALA A 45 2.45 -15.43 -8.27
C ALA A 45 1.63 -15.84 -9.52
N MET A 46 0.42 -15.31 -9.65
CA MET A 46 -0.45 -15.51 -10.82
C MET A 46 -0.14 -14.57 -11.99
N GLY A 47 0.77 -13.60 -11.83
CA GLY A 47 1.13 -12.62 -12.85
C GLY A 47 0.27 -11.35 -12.84
N GLU A 48 -0.65 -11.20 -11.88
CA GLU A 48 -1.57 -10.07 -11.73
C GLU A 48 -0.92 -8.94 -10.92
N LEU A 49 0.22 -8.45 -11.41
CA LEU A 49 1.08 -7.49 -10.71
C LEU A 49 0.34 -6.17 -10.38
N ALA A 50 -0.39 -5.62 -11.35
CA ALA A 50 -1.13 -4.38 -11.15
C ALA A 50 -2.23 -4.52 -10.11
N ALA A 51 -2.91 -5.67 -10.06
CA ALA A 51 -3.91 -5.94 -9.03
C ALA A 51 -3.25 -6.09 -7.66
N ALA A 52 -2.11 -6.79 -7.56
CA ALA A 52 -1.36 -6.93 -6.32
C ALA A 52 -0.98 -5.55 -5.74
N ASP A 53 -0.36 -4.68 -6.54
CA ASP A 53 0.03 -3.33 -6.13
C ASP A 53 -1.19 -2.47 -5.73
N MET A 54 -2.29 -2.60 -6.47
CA MET A 54 -3.55 -1.91 -6.17
C MET A 54 -4.08 -2.26 -4.78
N TRP A 55 -4.09 -3.55 -4.40
CA TRP A 55 -4.52 -3.97 -3.06
C TRP A 55 -3.59 -3.45 -1.96
N MET A 56 -2.28 -3.56 -2.17
CA MET A 56 -1.29 -3.07 -1.23
C MET A 56 -1.40 -1.55 -1.02
N ALA A 57 -1.63 -0.80 -2.10
CA ALA A 57 -1.85 0.64 -2.04
C ALA A 57 -3.18 0.98 -1.34
N ALA A 58 -4.26 0.26 -1.66
CA ALA A 58 -5.57 0.50 -1.07
C ALA A 58 -5.59 0.28 0.45
N HIS A 59 -4.93 -0.78 0.91
CA HIS A 59 -4.77 -1.06 2.32
C HIS A 59 -3.92 0.02 3.02
N ALA A 60 -2.76 0.35 2.46
CA ALA A 60 -1.84 1.32 3.05
C ALA A 60 -2.44 2.73 3.22
N ARG A 61 -3.42 3.14 2.39
CA ARG A 61 -4.11 4.43 2.53
C ARG A 61 -4.89 4.58 3.84
N ASN A 62 -5.27 3.47 4.46
CA ASN A 62 -6.04 3.45 5.70
C ASN A 62 -5.24 2.89 6.88
N ALA A 63 -3.96 2.60 6.68
CA ALA A 63 -3.08 2.11 7.74
C ALA A 63 -2.84 3.21 8.79
N GLU A 64 -2.78 2.83 10.06
CA GLU A 64 -2.53 3.74 11.17
C GLU A 64 -1.04 3.76 11.55
N PRO A 65 -0.54 4.83 12.21
CA PRO A 65 0.83 4.87 12.70
C PRO A 65 1.16 3.64 13.56
N GLY A 66 2.13 2.83 13.11
CA GLY A 66 2.52 1.59 13.77
C GLY A 66 2.18 0.33 12.98
N ASP A 67 1.30 0.43 11.98
CA ASP A 67 1.03 -0.68 11.06
C ASP A 67 2.20 -0.93 10.12
N ARG A 68 2.40 -2.19 9.72
CA ARG A 68 3.48 -2.59 8.80
C ARG A 68 3.42 -1.84 7.47
N HIS A 69 2.20 -1.62 6.96
CA HIS A 69 1.95 -0.95 5.69
C HIS A 69 1.64 0.53 5.85
N TYR A 70 1.80 1.08 7.07
CA TYR A 70 1.72 2.51 7.28
C TYR A 70 2.80 3.22 6.46
N ARG A 71 2.39 4.13 5.60
CA ARG A 71 3.28 5.02 4.88
C ARG A 71 2.99 6.44 5.33
N THR A 72 3.98 7.08 5.96
CA THR A 72 3.95 8.54 6.07
C THR A 72 3.97 9.08 4.65
N SER A 73 2.99 9.88 4.26
CA SER A 73 3.13 10.65 3.03
C SER A 73 4.40 11.48 3.16
N ASP A 74 5.43 11.20 2.37
CA ASP A 74 6.77 11.85 2.40
C ASP A 74 6.74 13.34 2.00
N ALA A 75 5.66 14.06 2.27
CA ALA A 75 5.48 15.44 1.84
C ALA A 75 4.58 16.24 2.79
N GLN A 76 4.82 16.24 4.10
CA GLN A 76 4.22 17.26 4.97
C GLN A 76 5.26 17.82 5.96
N TYR A 77 5.71 19.04 5.64
CA TYR A 77 6.51 19.99 6.41
C TYR A 77 8.04 19.78 6.46
N ALA A 78 8.70 19.83 5.30
CA ALA A 78 9.94 20.59 5.25
C ALA A 78 9.53 22.07 5.27
N VAL A 79 9.46 22.69 6.46
CA VAL A 79 9.42 24.15 6.54
C VAL A 79 10.71 24.63 5.89
N PRO A 80 10.67 25.41 4.79
CA PRO A 80 11.88 26.01 4.27
C PRO A 80 12.47 26.84 5.40
N VAL A 81 13.65 26.47 5.89
CA VAL A 81 14.38 27.32 6.82
C VAL A 81 14.66 28.60 6.05
N ASP A 82 14.13 29.74 6.51
CA ASP A 82 14.48 31.03 5.92
C ASP A 82 16.01 31.16 6.02
N PRO A 83 16.73 31.41 4.91
CA PRO A 83 18.17 31.65 4.96
C PRO A 83 18.59 32.72 5.98
N ILE A 84 17.69 33.64 6.33
CA ILE A 84 17.90 34.65 7.38
C ILE A 84 17.93 34.03 8.79
N ASP A 85 17.16 32.98 9.07
CA ASP A 85 17.15 32.32 10.38
C ASP A 85 18.42 31.48 10.63
N LEU A 86 19.16 31.13 9.56
CA LEU A 86 20.47 30.48 9.64
C LEU A 86 21.60 31.46 9.91
N LEU A 87 21.38 32.74 9.61
CA LEU A 87 22.29 33.81 9.96
C LEU A 87 21.94 34.20 11.40
N GLN A 88 22.59 33.55 12.37
CA GLN A 88 22.64 33.99 13.76
C GLN A 88 23.23 35.40 13.81
N CYS A 89 22.40 36.40 13.53
CA CYS A 89 22.78 37.79 13.54
C CYS A 89 22.81 38.25 15.00
N ASP A 90 23.88 37.89 15.70
CA ASP A 90 24.21 38.33 17.07
C ASP A 90 24.56 39.83 17.12
N SER A 91 24.09 40.66 16.18
CA SER A 91 24.54 42.05 16.00
C SER A 91 23.41 43.07 15.83
N CYS A 92 22.17 42.73 16.18
CA CYS A 92 21.06 43.69 16.26
C CYS A 92 20.71 44.08 17.71
N GLN A 93 21.72 44.32 18.56
CA GLN A 93 21.58 45.09 19.81
C GLN A 93 22.40 46.37 19.73
#